data_AF-A0A8S3Y846-F1
#
_entry.id   AF-A0A8S3Y846-F1
#
_cell.length_a   1.000
_cell.length_b   1.000
_cell.length_c   1.000
_cell.angle_alpha   90.00
_cell.angle_beta   90.00
_cell.angle_gamma   90.00
#
_symmetry.space_group_name_H-M   'P 1'
#
loop_
_entity.id
_entity.type
_entity.pdbx_description
1 polymer ?
#
loop_
_entity_poly.entity_id
_entity_poly.type
_entity_poly.pdbx_seq_one_letter_code
_entity_poly.pdbx_strand_id
1 'polypeptide(L)'
;MYDTWSLIELWPTQELIQCYTPESFENFEKTRIIIDSTEVPICKPTNPLSQQATFSNYKNKNTIKFLIGATPGGLISYCSDGYGGATSDRH
;
A
#
# COMPACT_ATOMS: atom_id res chain seq x y z
N MET A 1 14.57 3.67 -12.99
CA MET A 1 13.14 3.48 -12.71
C MET A 1 12.83 3.70 -11.22
N TYR A 2 13.73 3.38 -10.30
CA TYR A 2 13.62 3.77 -8.89
C TYR A 2 13.84 5.29 -8.67
N ASP A 3 14.67 5.94 -9.49
CA ASP A 3 15.06 7.35 -9.32
C ASP A 3 13.94 8.37 -9.56
N THR A 4 12.87 8.00 -10.27
CA THR A 4 11.73 8.89 -10.54
C THR A 4 10.73 8.90 -9.38
N TRP A 5 10.61 7.81 -8.63
CA TRP A 5 9.68 7.71 -7.49
C TRP A 5 10.23 8.41 -6.25
N SER A 6 11.55 8.47 -6.09
CA SER A 6 12.20 9.24 -5.01
C SER A 6 12.09 10.76 -5.17
N LEU A 7 11.67 11.24 -6.35
CA LEU A 7 11.40 12.67 -6.60
C LEU A 7 9.99 13.10 -6.22
N ILE A 8 9.08 12.15 -6.00
CA ILE A 8 7.72 12.45 -5.55
C ILE A 8 7.77 12.62 -4.04
N GLU A 9 7.40 13.81 -3.55
CA GLU A 9 7.21 14.00 -2.12
C GLU A 9 6.20 12.96 -1.62
N LEU A 10 6.65 12.10 -0.71
CA LEU A 10 5.82 11.02 -0.15
C LEU A 10 4.54 11.56 0.51
N TRP A 11 4.60 12.83 0.92
CA TRP A 11 3.55 13.54 1.65
C TRP A 11 3.26 14.86 0.95
N PRO A 12 2.44 14.86 -0.12
CA PRO A 12 2.04 16.10 -0.79
C PRO A 12 1.32 17.03 0.18
N THR A 13 1.41 18.34 -0.08
CA THR A 13 0.76 19.34 0.77
C THR A 13 -0.76 19.24 0.71
N GLN A 14 -1.43 19.75 1.75
CA GLN A 14 -2.88 19.74 1.82
C GLN A 14 -3.51 20.52 0.65
N GLU A 15 -2.91 21.64 0.29
CA GLU A 15 -3.36 22.51 -0.80
C GLU A 15 -3.29 21.77 -2.14
N LEU A 16 -2.19 21.06 -2.39
CA LEU A 16 -2.02 20.28 -3.62
C LEU A 16 -3.05 19.16 -3.69
N ILE A 17 -3.27 18.43 -2.60
CA ILE A 17 -4.26 17.35 -2.54
C ILE A 17 -5.66 17.88 -2.83
N GLN A 18 -6.05 19.00 -2.21
CA GLN A 18 -7.37 19.61 -2.43
C GLN A 18 -7.62 19.97 -3.90
N CYS A 19 -6.60 20.37 -4.66
CA CYS A 19 -6.73 20.64 -6.09
C CYS A 19 -7.11 19.40 -6.93
N TYR A 20 -6.79 18.19 -6.46
CA TYR A 20 -7.02 16.92 -7.16
C TYR A 20 -8.00 15.99 -6.42
N THR A 21 -8.57 16.41 -5.30
CA THR A 21 -9.56 15.63 -4.55
C THR A 21 -10.86 15.55 -5.37
N PRO A 22 -11.35 14.33 -5.68
CA PRO A 22 -12.63 14.18 -6.37
C PRO A 22 -13.82 14.60 -5.50
N GLU A 23 -14.93 15.01 -6.11
CA GLU A 23 -16.18 15.38 -5.40
C GLU A 23 -16.67 14.27 -4.45
N SER A 24 -16.44 12.99 -4.79
CA SER A 24 -16.79 11.85 -3.93
C SER A 24 -16.06 11.85 -2.57
N PHE A 25 -15.02 12.65 -2.42
CA PHE A 25 -14.24 12.83 -1.19
C PHE A 25 -14.47 14.19 -0.50
N GLU A 26 -15.49 14.97 -0.89
CA GLU A 26 -15.81 16.27 -0.29
C GLU A 26 -15.97 16.22 1.24
N ASN A 27 -16.56 15.15 1.79
CA ASN A 27 -16.71 15.01 3.24
C ASN A 27 -15.39 14.70 3.98
N PHE A 28 -14.28 14.56 3.24
CA PHE A 28 -12.97 14.15 3.72
C PHE A 28 -11.89 15.18 3.37
N GLU A 29 -12.21 16.47 3.37
CA GLU A 29 -11.30 17.55 2.92
C GLU A 29 -9.94 17.60 3.63
N LYS A 30 -9.86 17.08 4.86
CA LYS A 30 -8.62 17.02 5.66
C LYS A 30 -7.80 15.74 5.41
N THR A 31 -8.35 14.78 4.67
CA THR A 31 -7.67 13.54 4.33
C THR A 31 -6.62 13.82 3.27
N ARG A 32 -5.36 13.55 3.62
CA ARG A 32 -4.25 13.66 2.66
C ARG A 32 -3.89 12.34 2.02
N ILE A 33 -3.88 11.29 2.83
CA ILE A 33 -3.51 9.95 2.44
C ILE A 33 -4.51 8.96 3.01
N ILE A 34 -4.92 8.03 2.17
CA ILE A 34 -5.68 6.83 2.49
C ILE A 34 -4.66 5.69 2.50
N ILE A 35 -4.64 4.93 3.58
CA ILE A 35 -3.68 3.83 3.76
C ILE A 35 -4.45 2.51 3.72
N ASP A 36 -3.91 1.54 2.97
CA ASP A 36 -4.44 0.18 2.93
C ASP A 36 -3.32 -0.87 2.78
N SER A 37 -3.54 -2.04 3.38
CA SER A 37 -2.67 -3.21 3.21
C SER A 37 -3.02 -3.96 1.94
N THR A 38 -2.14 -3.90 0.95
CA THR A 38 -2.32 -4.60 -0.33
C THR A 38 -1.51 -5.89 -0.37
N GLU A 39 -2.14 -6.99 -0.77
CA GLU A 39 -1.48 -8.29 -0.95
C GLU A 39 -1.31 -8.64 -2.43
N VAL A 40 -0.07 -8.95 -2.83
CA VAL A 40 0.29 -9.39 -4.18
C VAL A 40 0.58 -10.89 -4.16
N PRO A 41 -0.08 -11.70 -5.00
CA PRO A 41 0.19 -13.14 -5.08
C PRO A 41 1.59 -13.41 -5.61
N ILE A 42 2.24 -14.43 -5.05
CA ILE A 42 3.54 -14.93 -5.50
C ILE A 42 3.47 -16.41 -5.83
N CYS A 43 4.47 -16.90 -6.57
CA CYS A 43 4.68 -18.33 -6.71
C CYS A 43 4.94 -18.95 -5.32
N LYS A 44 4.39 -20.15 -5.10
CA LYS A 44 4.62 -20.90 -3.86
C LYS A 44 6.14 -21.11 -3.65
N PRO A 45 6.71 -20.61 -2.54
CA PRO A 45 8.11 -20.87 -2.21
C PRO A 45 8.38 -22.36 -2.03
N THR A 46 9.57 -22.82 -2.41
CA THR A 46 10.02 -24.20 -2.18
C THR A 46 10.45 -24.44 -0.73
N ASN A 47 10.99 -23.41 -0.08
CA ASN A 47 11.36 -23.46 1.33
C ASN A 47 10.08 -23.45 2.20
N PRO A 48 9.87 -24.45 3.08
CA PRO A 48 8.68 -24.53 3.92
C PRO A 48 8.49 -23.33 4.86
N LEU A 49 9.56 -22.77 5.42
CA LEU A 49 9.50 -21.60 6.30
C LEU A 49 9.05 -20.36 5.53
N SER A 50 9.61 -20.14 4.34
CA SER A 50 9.18 -19.05 3.45
C SER A 50 7.74 -19.24 2.98
N GLN A 51 7.32 -20.48 2.71
CA GLN A 51 5.95 -20.78 2.35
C GLN A 51 5.00 -20.44 3.51
N GLN A 52 5.33 -20.82 4.74
CA GLN A 52 4.51 -20.50 5.91
C GLN A 52 4.43 -18.99 6.14
N ALA A 53 5.55 -18.27 6.06
CA ALA A 53 5.59 -16.83 6.28
C ALA A 53 4.81 -16.03 5.22
N THR A 54 4.78 -16.52 3.99
CA THR A 54 4.08 -15.84 2.88
C THR A 54 2.64 -16.31 2.70
N PHE A 55 2.17 -17.33 3.42
CA PHE A 55 0.81 -17.83 3.23
C PHE A 55 -0.21 -16.90 3.90
N SER A 56 -0.99 -16.20 3.09
CA SER A 56 -2.13 -15.43 3.58
C SER A 56 -3.33 -16.33 3.77
N ASN A 57 -3.76 -16.46 5.03
CA ASN A 57 -4.98 -17.18 5.37
C ASN A 57 -6.22 -16.52 4.74
N TYR A 58 -6.21 -15.19 4.63
CA TYR A 58 -7.33 -14.44 4.05
C TYR A 58 -7.46 -14.67 2.54
N LYS A 59 -6.34 -14.65 1.80
CA LYS A 59 -6.32 -14.86 0.34
C LYS A 59 -6.20 -16.32 -0.07
N ASN A 60 -5.98 -17.22 0.89
CA ASN A 60 -5.74 -18.66 0.71
C ASN A 60 -4.65 -18.96 -0.34
N LYS A 61 -3.56 -18.17 -0.31
CA LYS A 61 -2.43 -18.28 -1.26
C LYS A 61 -1.16 -17.66 -0.68
N ASN A 62 -0.01 -17.97 -1.26
CA ASN A 62 1.23 -17.26 -0.94
C ASN A 62 1.19 -15.84 -1.52
N THR A 63 1.35 -14.84 -0.66
CA THR A 63 1.37 -13.42 -1.01
C THR A 63 2.53 -12.69 -0.33
N ILE A 64 2.89 -11.55 -0.90
CA ILE A 64 3.66 -10.51 -0.22
C ILE A 64 2.70 -9.35 0.04
N LYS A 65 2.73 -8.81 1.25
CA LYS A 65 1.91 -7.70 1.71
C LYS A 65 2.71 -6.41 1.70
N PHE A 66 2.08 -5.31 1.31
CA PHE A 66 2.64 -3.96 1.33
C PHE A 66 1.63 -3.01 1.97
N LEU A 67 2.11 -2.07 2.76
CA LEU A 67 1.32 -0.92 3.18
C LEU A 67 1.42 0.16 2.09
N ILE A 68 0.30 0.49 1.47
CA ILE A 68 0.22 1.49 0.40
C ILE A 68 -0.50 2.72 0.93
N GLY A 69 0.09 3.89 0.71
CA GLY A 69 -0.56 5.18 0.90
C GLY A 69 -0.89 5.81 -0.45
N ALA A 70 -2.16 6.17 -0.64
CA ALA A 70 -2.64 6.86 -1.84
C ALA A 70 -3.35 8.16 -1.47
N THR A 71 -3.21 9.21 -2.28
CA THR A 71 -4.01 10.42 -2.14
C THR A 71 -5.48 10.15 -2.53
N PRO A 72 -6.45 10.96 -2.08
CA PRO A 72 -7.84 10.88 -2.54
C PRO A 72 -7.99 10.93 -4.07
N GLY A 73 -7.08 11.62 -4.77
CA GLY A 73 -7.02 11.67 -6.23
C GLY A 73 -6.40 10.43 -6.90
N GLY A 74 -5.96 9.44 -6.12
CA GLY A 74 -5.45 8.14 -6.60
C GLY A 74 -3.94 8.07 -6.85
N LEU A 75 -3.18 9.10 -6.51
CA LEU A 75 -1.71 9.06 -6.60
C LEU A 75 -1.16 8.16 -5.49
N ILE A 76 -0.40 7.12 -5.83
CA ILE A 76 0.37 6.36 -4.85
C ILE A 76 1.55 7.23 -4.40
N SER A 77 1.57 7.62 -3.12
CA SER A 77 2.62 8.46 -2.55
C SER A 77 3.39 7.76 -1.44
N TYR A 78 3.02 6.53 -1.05
CA TYR A 78 3.82 5.72 -0.13
C TYR A 78 3.69 4.23 -0.44
N CYS A 79 4.79 3.50 -0.29
CA CYS A 79 4.86 2.04 -0.33
C CYS A 79 5.90 1.58 0.70
N SER A 80 5.49 0.71 1.61
CA SER A 80 6.42 0.10 2.58
C SER A 80 7.33 -0.95 1.93
N ASP A 81 8.30 -1.44 2.71
CA ASP A 81 8.93 -2.73 2.42
C ASP A 81 7.89 -3.86 2.39
N GLY A 82 8.23 -4.96 1.71
CA GLY A 82 7.38 -6.13 1.58
C GLY A 82 7.40 -7.00 2.84
N TYR A 83 6.22 -7.41 3.30
CA TYR A 83 6.02 -8.34 4.39
C TYR A 83 5.46 -9.67 3.89
N GLY A 84 5.66 -10.75 4.65
CA GLY A 84 5.00 -12.02 4.34
C GLY A 84 3.48 -11.90 4.40
N GLY A 85 2.76 -12.61 3.52
CA GLY A 85 1.30 -12.66 3.52
C GLY A 85 0.65 -13.11 4.83
N ALA A 86 1.38 -13.80 5.71
CA ALA A 86 0.91 -14.18 7.04
C ALA A 86 0.96 -13.03 8.07
N THR A 87 1.63 -11.91 7.75
CA THR A 87 1.78 -10.77 8.65
C THR A 87 0.42 -10.11 8.92
N SER A 88 0.12 -9.88 10.19
CA SER A 88 -1.09 -9.18 10.65
C SER A 88 -1.08 -7.70 10.26
N ASP A 89 -2.25 -7.11 10.01
CA ASP A 89 -2.39 -5.66 9.85
C ASP A 89 -2.41 -4.91 11.20
N ARG A 90 -2.39 -5.66 12.30
CA ARG A 90 -2.14 -5.09 13.63
C ARG A 90 -0.63 -4.97 13.82
N HIS A 91 -0.21 -3.72 14.06
CA HIS A 91 1.15 -3.20 14.31
C HIS A 91 1.71 -2.39 13.15
#